data_AF-A0A8C8ZNG2-F1
#
_entry.id   AF-A0A8C8ZNG2-F1
#
_cell.length_a   1.000
_cell.length_b   1.000
_cell.length_c   1.000
_cell.angle_alpha   90.00
_cell.angle_beta   90.00
_cell.angle_gamma   90.00
#
_symmetry.space_group_name_H-M   'P 1'
#
loop_
_entity.id
_entity.type
_entity.pdbx_description
1 polymer ?
#
loop_
_entity_poly.entity_id
_entity_poly.type
_entity_poly.pdbx_seq_one_letter_code
_entity_poly.pdbx_strand_id
1 'polypeptide(L)'
;MRRVSAHKTCRYLYMYIVLFLKGHLDQLLRCSQTPLESLAITECWFSEPEMEHLFLCPSVSQLKELDLTGITLSNFNPEPLEVLLENISATFHILLLKDCWITDSQLSVILSALSRCHQLMTFNFCGNQISKAVLENLLHHTIGLSKLSLEIYPAPWESYDYEDIYWERFLQLQAETVRGLRLPKRIMFTSYDLEPSPCHCWELESYMRELPTQGWL
;
A
#
# COMPACT_ATOMS: atom_id res chain seq x y z
N MET A 1 7.12 25.29 -39.41
CA MET A 1 7.63 24.24 -38.51
C MET A 1 7.97 24.87 -37.17
N ARG A 2 7.06 24.79 -36.17
CA ARG A 2 7.38 25.19 -34.80
C ARG A 2 7.88 23.94 -34.07
N ARG A 3 9.17 23.92 -33.73
CA ARG A 3 9.72 22.98 -32.76
C ARG A 3 9.05 23.27 -31.41
N VAL A 4 8.22 22.36 -30.94
CA VAL A 4 7.78 22.35 -29.54
C VAL A 4 8.88 21.64 -28.77
N SER A 5 9.81 22.42 -28.23
CA SER A 5 10.74 21.94 -27.20
C SER A 5 9.97 21.81 -25.89
N ALA A 6 9.40 20.63 -25.64
CA ALA A 6 8.81 20.29 -24.36
C ALA A 6 9.90 19.75 -23.42
N HIS A 7 10.66 20.65 -22.80
CA HIS A 7 11.43 20.31 -21.60
C HIS A 7 10.43 20.25 -20.42
N LYS A 8 9.69 19.14 -20.30
CA LYS A 8 8.89 18.86 -19.11
C LYS A 8 9.67 17.90 -18.21
N THR A 9 10.30 18.47 -17.19
CA THR A 9 10.89 17.75 -16.05
C THR A 9 9.77 17.31 -15.10
N CYS A 10 8.97 16.34 -15.51
CA CYS A 10 7.87 15.83 -14.69
C CYS A 10 8.46 14.90 -13.62
N ARG A 11 8.39 15.29 -12.34
CA ARG A 11 8.84 14.47 -11.19
C ARG A 11 7.67 13.86 -10.41
N TYR A 12 6.47 14.37 -10.62
CA TYR A 12 5.25 13.95 -9.95
C TYR A 12 4.20 13.70 -11.02
N LEU A 13 3.59 12.52 -11.01
CA LEU A 13 2.50 12.16 -11.92
C LEU A 13 1.31 11.70 -11.09
N TYR A 14 0.21 12.46 -11.15
CA TYR A 14 -1.04 12.15 -10.47
C TYR A 14 -2.13 11.91 -11.51
N MET A 15 -2.79 10.76 -11.43
CA MET A 15 -3.85 10.35 -12.33
C MET A 15 -5.05 9.89 -11.50
N TYR A 16 -6.17 10.60 -11.62
CA TYR A 16 -7.40 10.32 -10.89
C TYR A 16 -8.55 10.16 -11.89
N ILE A 17 -9.27 9.04 -11.85
CA ILE A 17 -10.46 8.75 -12.66
C ILE A 17 -10.27 9.16 -14.13
N VAL A 18 -9.26 8.58 -14.79
CA VAL A 18 -9.02 8.82 -16.21
C VAL A 18 -9.42 7.57 -16.99
N LEU A 19 -10.69 7.51 -17.41
CA LEU A 19 -11.24 6.45 -18.27
C LEU A 19 -10.57 6.37 -19.67
N PHE A 20 -9.64 7.27 -19.98
CA PHE A 20 -9.11 7.53 -21.32
C PHE A 20 -7.63 7.19 -21.54
N LEU A 21 -6.96 6.53 -20.58
CA LEU A 21 -5.53 6.21 -20.70
C LEU A 21 -5.21 4.84 -21.29
N LYS A 22 -6.23 4.07 -21.67
CA LYS A 22 -6.06 2.76 -22.29
C LYS A 22 -5.12 2.88 -23.49
N GLY A 23 -3.92 2.30 -23.39
CA GLY A 23 -2.87 2.33 -24.40
C GLY A 23 -2.06 3.62 -24.53
N HIS A 24 -2.15 4.56 -23.57
CA HIS A 24 -1.39 5.83 -23.60
C HIS A 24 -0.48 6.06 -22.40
N LEU A 25 -0.54 5.20 -21.38
CA LEU A 25 0.32 5.31 -20.20
C LEU A 25 1.80 5.19 -20.56
N ASP A 26 2.15 4.26 -21.44
CA ASP A 26 3.50 4.06 -21.96
C ASP A 26 4.04 5.32 -22.64
N GLN A 27 3.22 6.02 -23.43
CA GLN A 27 3.58 7.25 -24.10
C GLN A 27 3.85 8.37 -23.10
N LEU A 28 3.02 8.50 -22.05
CA LEU A 28 3.20 9.51 -21.01
C LEU A 28 4.48 9.28 -20.20
N LEU A 29 4.76 8.03 -19.83
CA LEU A 29 5.96 7.67 -19.09
C LEU A 29 7.22 7.82 -19.93
N ARG A 30 7.18 7.45 -21.22
CA ARG A 30 8.30 7.63 -22.17
C ARG A 30 8.61 9.09 -22.47
N CYS A 31 7.63 9.99 -22.39
CA CYS A 31 7.85 11.42 -22.59
C CYS A 31 8.58 12.08 -21.41
N SER A 32 8.62 11.43 -20.23
CA SER A 32 9.36 11.96 -19.09
C SER A 32 10.85 11.73 -19.27
N GLN A 33 11.60 12.80 -19.55
CA GLN A 33 13.06 12.76 -19.62
C GLN A 33 13.72 12.57 -18.24
N THR A 34 12.95 12.72 -17.17
CA THR A 34 13.41 12.60 -15.78
C THR A 34 12.70 11.44 -15.07
N PRO A 35 13.42 10.66 -14.24
CA PRO A 35 12.80 9.71 -13.34
C PRO A 35 11.78 10.40 -12.44
N LEU A 36 10.63 9.76 -12.24
CA LEU A 36 9.57 10.18 -11.34
C LEU A 36 10.01 9.93 -9.90
N GLU A 37 9.64 10.87 -9.02
CA GLU A 37 9.77 10.72 -7.57
C GLU A 37 8.45 10.30 -6.93
N SER A 38 7.31 10.68 -7.50
CA SER A 38 5.99 10.32 -6.97
C SER A 38 5.07 9.94 -8.11
N LEU A 39 4.40 8.82 -7.95
CA LEU A 39 3.40 8.32 -8.88
C LEU A 39 2.14 7.98 -8.11
N ALA A 40 1.04 8.66 -8.43
CA ALA A 40 -0.27 8.32 -7.95
C ALA A 40 -1.17 8.01 -9.14
N ILE A 41 -1.73 6.81 -9.14
CA ILE A 41 -2.73 6.37 -10.09
C ILE A 41 -3.86 5.79 -9.26
N THR A 42 -5.00 6.46 -9.24
CA THR A 42 -6.10 6.11 -8.33
C THR A 42 -7.40 5.95 -9.10
N GLU A 43 -8.19 4.94 -8.74
CA GLU A 43 -9.54 4.71 -9.30
C GLU A 43 -9.53 4.59 -10.84
N CYS A 44 -8.47 4.00 -11.40
CA CYS A 44 -8.26 3.82 -12.83
C CYS A 44 -8.27 2.33 -13.20
N TRP A 45 -8.72 2.03 -14.42
CA TRP A 45 -8.80 0.65 -14.92
C TRP A 45 -7.65 0.38 -15.89
N PHE A 46 -6.77 -0.55 -15.53
CA PHE A 46 -5.67 -1.01 -16.39
C PHE A 46 -5.83 -2.48 -16.71
N SER A 47 -5.38 -2.85 -17.90
CA SER A 47 -5.09 -4.25 -18.21
C SER A 47 -3.80 -4.70 -17.51
N GLU A 48 -3.69 -6.00 -17.25
CA GLU A 48 -2.47 -6.62 -16.71
C GLU A 48 -1.18 -6.18 -17.43
N PRO A 49 -1.06 -6.26 -18.78
CA PRO A 49 0.17 -5.84 -19.46
C PRO A 49 0.47 -4.34 -19.31
N GLU A 50 -0.54 -3.48 -19.18
CA GLU A 50 -0.30 -2.05 -18.93
C GLU A 50 0.32 -1.83 -17.55
N MET A 51 -0.12 -2.57 -16.53
CA MET A 51 0.46 -2.54 -15.18
C MET A 51 1.87 -3.12 -15.16
N GLU A 52 2.12 -4.25 -15.84
CA GLU A 52 3.46 -4.81 -15.94
C GLU A 52 4.42 -3.81 -16.60
N HIS A 53 4.00 -3.19 -17.71
CA HIS A 53 4.79 -2.17 -18.39
C HIS A 53 5.04 -0.93 -17.54
N LEU A 54 4.07 -0.53 -16.71
CA LEU A 54 4.23 0.57 -15.77
C LEU A 54 5.36 0.28 -14.77
N PHE A 55 5.29 -0.88 -14.10
CA PHE A 55 6.25 -1.23 -13.04
C PHE A 55 7.66 -1.47 -13.56
N LEU A 56 7.79 -1.92 -14.82
CA LEU A 56 9.08 -2.11 -15.49
C LEU A 56 9.59 -0.84 -16.19
N CYS A 57 8.86 0.28 -16.13
CA CYS A 57 9.24 1.48 -16.84
C CYS A 57 10.49 2.13 -16.21
N PRO A 58 11.52 2.51 -16.98
CA PRO A 58 12.70 3.19 -16.42
C PRO A 58 12.37 4.51 -15.71
N SER A 59 11.25 5.15 -16.05
CA SER A 59 10.81 6.39 -15.43
C SER A 59 10.40 6.20 -13.95
N VAL A 60 10.03 4.99 -13.51
CA VAL A 60 9.65 4.72 -12.11
C VAL A 60 10.80 4.21 -11.23
N SER A 61 12.01 4.11 -11.80
CA SER A 61 13.20 3.56 -11.11
C SER A 61 13.73 4.39 -9.92
N GLN A 62 13.21 5.59 -9.69
CA GLN A 62 13.61 6.47 -8.58
C GLN A 62 12.41 6.93 -7.74
N LEU A 63 11.30 6.18 -7.80
CA LEU A 63 10.13 6.51 -7.00
C LEU A 63 10.45 6.52 -5.51
N LYS A 64 9.94 7.56 -4.87
CA LYS A 64 9.85 7.72 -3.42
C LYS A 64 8.44 7.42 -2.93
N GLU A 65 7.44 7.61 -3.79
CA GLU A 65 6.04 7.46 -3.42
C GLU A 65 5.29 6.73 -4.55
N LEU A 66 4.50 5.73 -4.16
CA LEU A 66 3.60 5.01 -5.05
C LEU A 66 2.23 4.92 -4.40
N ASP A 67 1.22 5.45 -5.08
CA ASP A 67 -0.19 5.37 -4.71
C ASP A 67 -0.97 4.70 -5.83
N LEU A 68 -1.54 3.53 -5.53
CA LEU A 68 -2.39 2.73 -6.43
C LEU A 68 -3.82 2.60 -5.89
N THR A 69 -4.24 3.50 -5.00
CA THR A 69 -5.52 3.40 -4.28
C THR A 69 -6.70 3.20 -5.23
N GLY A 70 -7.51 2.18 -4.96
CA GLY A 70 -8.71 1.85 -5.74
C GLY A 70 -8.43 1.17 -7.09
N ILE A 71 -7.18 0.85 -7.43
CA ILE A 71 -6.89 0.02 -8.62
C ILE A 71 -7.13 -1.44 -8.29
N THR A 72 -7.97 -2.13 -9.07
CA THR A 72 -8.18 -3.58 -8.94
C THR A 72 -6.95 -4.36 -9.40
N LEU A 73 -6.25 -5.00 -8.46
CA LEU A 73 -5.06 -5.82 -8.68
C LEU A 73 -5.29 -7.32 -8.44
N SER A 74 -6.53 -7.78 -8.26
CA SER A 74 -6.86 -9.16 -7.87
C SER A 74 -6.40 -10.27 -8.84
N ASN A 75 -6.13 -9.94 -10.10
CA ASN A 75 -5.67 -10.90 -11.13
C ASN A 75 -4.35 -10.48 -11.79
N PHE A 76 -3.57 -9.60 -11.15
CA PHE A 76 -2.30 -9.11 -11.67
C PHE A 76 -1.14 -10.05 -11.31
N ASN A 77 -0.18 -10.23 -12.23
CA ASN A 77 1.11 -10.85 -11.93
C ASN A 77 1.94 -9.97 -10.97
N PRO A 78 2.15 -10.34 -9.69
CA PRO A 78 2.83 -9.48 -8.71
C PRO A 78 4.33 -9.27 -8.94
N GLU A 79 4.99 -10.09 -9.76
CA GLU A 79 6.46 -10.08 -9.93
C GLU A 79 7.02 -8.71 -10.38
N PRO A 80 6.41 -7.99 -11.34
CA PRO A 80 6.93 -6.68 -11.75
C PRO A 80 6.84 -5.63 -10.63
N LEU A 81 5.84 -5.73 -9.75
CA LEU A 81 5.75 -4.87 -8.57
C LEU A 81 6.85 -5.23 -7.55
N GLU A 82 7.14 -6.52 -7.35
CA GLU A 82 8.27 -6.97 -6.54
C GLU A 82 9.58 -6.37 -7.05
N VAL A 83 9.87 -6.52 -8.35
CA VAL A 83 11.07 -5.97 -9.00
C VAL A 83 11.15 -4.45 -8.84
N LEU A 84 10.03 -3.73 -9.00
CA LEU A 84 9.99 -2.30 -8.76
C LEU A 84 10.39 -1.96 -7.32
N LEU A 85 9.77 -2.61 -6.32
CA LEU A 85 10.05 -2.39 -4.90
C LEU A 85 11.52 -2.69 -4.56
N GLU A 86 12.10 -3.75 -5.12
CA GLU A 86 13.52 -4.06 -4.95
C GLU A 86 14.41 -2.93 -5.47
N ASN A 87 14.12 -2.43 -6.68
CA ASN A 87 14.89 -1.36 -7.33
C ASN A 87 14.84 -0.04 -6.56
N ILE A 88 13.70 0.30 -5.96
CA ILE A 88 13.51 1.58 -5.24
C ILE A 88 13.72 1.48 -3.73
N SER A 89 13.98 0.27 -3.21
CA SER A 89 14.06 -0.04 -1.76
C SER A 89 14.93 0.92 -0.94
N ALA A 90 16.02 1.42 -1.51
CA ALA A 90 16.95 2.33 -0.84
C ALA A 90 16.41 3.76 -0.63
N THR A 91 15.39 4.18 -1.38
CA THR A 91 14.88 5.56 -1.40
C THR A 91 13.36 5.67 -1.28
N PHE A 92 12.66 4.55 -1.08
CA PHE A 92 11.20 4.49 -1.10
C PHE A 92 10.59 4.83 0.26
N HIS A 93 9.61 5.74 0.28
CA HIS A 93 9.07 6.36 1.48
C HIS A 93 7.58 6.10 1.71
N ILE A 94 6.75 6.07 0.66
CA ILE A 94 5.29 5.95 0.80
C ILE A 94 4.76 4.88 -0.17
N LEU A 95 4.01 3.93 0.39
CA LEU A 95 3.29 2.92 -0.37
C LEU A 95 1.81 2.90 0.05
N LEU A 96 0.93 3.28 -0.88
CA LEU A 96 -0.52 3.24 -0.69
C LEU A 96 -1.11 2.22 -1.67
N LEU A 97 -1.57 1.11 -1.13
CA LEU A 97 -2.26 0.02 -1.81
C LEU A 97 -3.66 -0.14 -1.21
N LYS A 98 -4.37 0.97 -0.99
CA LYS A 98 -5.70 0.96 -0.37
C LYS A 98 -6.75 0.50 -1.39
N ASP A 99 -7.67 -0.36 -0.98
CA ASP A 99 -8.78 -0.84 -1.82
C ASP A 99 -8.31 -1.49 -3.15
N CYS A 100 -7.16 -2.17 -3.12
CA CYS A 100 -6.53 -2.72 -4.33
C CYS A 100 -6.94 -4.15 -4.68
N TRP A 101 -7.75 -4.83 -3.84
CA TRP A 101 -8.16 -6.22 -4.04
C TRP A 101 -6.98 -7.21 -4.19
N ILE A 102 -5.82 -6.91 -3.58
CA ILE A 102 -4.66 -7.80 -3.61
C ILE A 102 -4.96 -9.05 -2.79
N THR A 103 -4.67 -10.22 -3.35
CA THR A 103 -4.90 -11.53 -2.71
C THR A 103 -3.71 -11.98 -1.87
N ASP A 104 -3.94 -13.00 -1.02
CA ASP A 104 -2.94 -13.66 -0.18
C ASP A 104 -1.69 -14.12 -0.96
N SER A 105 -1.88 -14.74 -2.13
CA SER A 105 -0.78 -15.24 -2.96
C SER A 105 0.05 -14.10 -3.57
N GLN A 106 -0.62 -13.05 -4.03
CA GLN A 106 0.04 -11.89 -4.63
C GLN A 106 0.83 -11.08 -3.61
N LEU A 107 0.23 -10.83 -2.43
CA LEU A 107 0.92 -10.14 -1.34
C LEU A 107 2.17 -10.92 -0.92
N SER A 108 2.08 -12.24 -0.81
CA SER A 108 3.20 -13.10 -0.38
C SER A 108 4.43 -12.97 -1.28
N VAL A 109 4.26 -12.71 -2.58
CA VAL A 109 5.37 -12.48 -3.52
C VAL A 109 6.12 -11.19 -3.18
N ILE A 110 5.41 -10.09 -2.90
CA ILE A 110 6.05 -8.78 -2.71
C ILE A 110 6.65 -8.54 -1.31
N LEU A 111 6.37 -9.40 -0.32
CA LEU A 111 6.81 -9.23 1.07
C LEU A 111 8.33 -9.11 1.22
N SER A 112 9.07 -9.94 0.48
CA SER A 112 10.53 -9.95 0.53
C SER A 112 11.12 -8.62 0.10
N ALA A 113 10.62 -8.06 -1.02
CA ALA A 113 11.02 -6.75 -1.49
C ALA A 113 10.62 -5.63 -0.51
N LEU A 114 9.39 -5.68 0.02
CA LEU A 114 8.88 -4.70 0.98
C LEU A 114 9.75 -4.61 2.24
N SER A 115 10.21 -5.76 2.77
CA SER A 115 11.09 -5.81 3.95
C SER A 115 12.43 -5.09 3.77
N ARG A 116 12.85 -4.86 2.52
CA ARG A 116 14.10 -4.15 2.18
C ARG A 116 13.91 -2.63 2.06
N CYS A 117 12.67 -2.15 2.08
CA CYS A 117 12.33 -0.73 1.98
C CYS A 117 12.56 0.01 3.31
N HIS A 118 13.80 0.07 3.79
CA HIS A 118 14.15 0.64 5.11
C HIS A 118 13.85 2.13 5.26
N GLN A 119 13.61 2.84 4.14
CA GLN A 119 13.21 4.25 4.14
C GLN A 119 11.69 4.45 4.22
N LEU A 120 10.90 3.38 4.18
CA LEU A 120 9.44 3.43 4.17
C LEU A 120 8.93 4.07 5.46
N MET A 121 8.13 5.12 5.31
CA MET A 121 7.54 5.92 6.38
C MET A 121 6.04 5.68 6.53
N THR A 122 5.35 5.41 5.42
CA THR A 122 3.92 5.18 5.37
C THR A 122 3.61 3.95 4.54
N PHE A 123 2.84 3.04 5.13
CA PHE A 123 2.27 1.89 4.43
C PHE A 123 0.77 1.81 4.71
N ASN A 124 -0.03 1.86 3.65
CA ASN A 124 -1.48 1.70 3.74
C ASN A 124 -1.93 0.53 2.85
N PHE A 125 -2.47 -0.50 3.49
CA PHE A 125 -2.97 -1.71 2.86
C PHE A 125 -4.44 -1.97 3.23
N CYS A 126 -5.14 -0.97 3.80
CA CYS A 126 -6.56 -1.03 4.10
C CYS A 126 -7.38 -1.47 2.88
N GLY A 127 -8.47 -2.21 3.12
CA GLY A 127 -9.41 -2.56 2.05
C GLY A 127 -8.85 -3.59 1.07
N ASN A 128 -7.89 -4.41 1.49
CA ASN A 128 -7.54 -5.64 0.80
C ASN A 128 -8.05 -6.83 1.63
N GLN A 129 -8.55 -7.86 0.95
CA GLN A 129 -9.09 -9.05 1.60
C GLN A 129 -7.98 -10.09 1.75
N ILE A 130 -7.30 -10.08 2.90
CA ILE A 130 -6.22 -11.03 3.22
C ILE A 130 -6.52 -11.85 4.47
N SER A 131 -5.99 -13.06 4.54
CA SER A 131 -6.14 -13.92 5.72
C SER A 131 -5.35 -13.39 6.90
N LYS A 132 -5.73 -13.82 8.10
CA LYS A 132 -4.97 -13.56 9.33
C LYS A 132 -3.54 -14.07 9.21
N ALA A 133 -3.36 -15.25 8.62
CA ALA A 133 -2.03 -15.87 8.46
C ALA A 133 -1.11 -15.00 7.59
N VAL A 134 -1.62 -14.48 6.47
CA VAL A 134 -0.85 -13.59 5.60
C VAL A 134 -0.64 -12.22 6.26
N LEU A 135 -1.60 -11.72 7.03
CA LEU A 135 -1.44 -10.49 7.80
C LEU A 135 -0.34 -10.60 8.88
N GLU A 136 -0.29 -11.71 9.61
CA GLU A 136 0.79 -12.00 10.55
C GLU A 136 2.15 -12.04 9.83
N ASN A 137 2.21 -12.67 8.65
CA ASN A 137 3.42 -12.72 7.84
C ASN A 137 3.85 -11.32 7.36
N LEU A 138 2.91 -10.48 6.91
CA LEU A 138 3.15 -9.10 6.52
C LEU A 138 3.73 -8.28 7.69
N LEU A 139 3.13 -8.39 8.87
CA LEU A 139 3.61 -7.71 10.08
C LEU A 139 5.03 -8.15 10.47
N HIS A 140 5.36 -9.43 10.30
CA HIS A 140 6.72 -9.91 10.50
C HIS A 140 7.74 -9.29 9.54
N HIS A 141 7.34 -8.94 8.32
CA HIS A 141 8.21 -8.29 7.34
C HIS A 141 8.33 -6.78 7.55
N THR A 142 7.33 -6.13 8.14
CA THR A 142 7.33 -4.67 8.39
C THR A 142 7.92 -4.28 9.74
N ILE A 143 7.98 -5.19 10.72
CA ILE A 143 8.48 -4.91 12.08
C ILE A 143 9.91 -4.35 12.12
N GLY A 144 10.76 -4.74 11.15
CA GLY A 144 12.15 -4.28 11.03
C GLY A 144 12.32 -2.91 10.37
N LEU A 145 11.25 -2.35 9.77
CA LEU A 145 11.30 -1.10 9.04
C LEU A 145 11.29 0.08 10.01
N SER A 146 12.46 0.42 10.58
CA SER A 146 12.59 1.40 11.67
C SER A 146 11.97 2.78 11.40
N LYS A 147 11.93 3.25 10.15
CA LYS A 147 11.34 4.55 9.76
C LYS A 147 9.83 4.54 9.57
N LEU A 148 9.21 3.37 9.55
CA LEU A 148 7.77 3.23 9.36
C LEU A 148 7.04 3.89 10.54
N SER A 149 6.22 4.89 10.26
CA SER A 149 5.58 5.76 11.25
C SER A 149 4.06 5.66 11.22
N LEU A 150 3.50 5.27 10.08
CA LEU A 150 2.09 5.02 9.87
C LEU A 150 1.91 3.69 9.14
N GLU A 151 1.18 2.78 9.78
CA GLU A 151 0.86 1.46 9.27
C GLU A 151 -0.65 1.23 9.37
N ILE A 152 -1.28 1.02 8.22
CA ILE A 152 -2.72 0.76 8.16
C ILE A 152 -2.92 -0.59 7.46
N TYR A 153 -3.47 -1.55 8.19
CA TYR A 153 -3.73 -2.90 7.71
C TYR A 153 -5.24 -3.15 7.58
N PRO A 154 -5.65 -4.07 6.70
CA PRO A 154 -7.05 -4.47 6.64
C PRO A 154 -7.41 -5.35 7.83
N ALA A 155 -8.68 -5.37 8.21
CA ALA A 155 -9.22 -6.46 9.00
C ALA A 155 -9.03 -7.79 8.23
N PRO A 156 -8.53 -8.86 8.87
CA PRO A 156 -8.47 -10.19 8.25
C PRO A 156 -9.84 -10.61 7.73
N TRP A 157 -9.91 -11.29 6.58
CA TRP A 157 -11.19 -11.71 6.02
C TRP A 157 -11.97 -12.67 6.95
N GLU A 158 -11.28 -13.39 7.85
CA GLU A 158 -11.89 -14.23 8.90
C GLU A 158 -12.67 -13.42 9.95
N SER A 159 -12.60 -12.10 9.89
CA SER A 159 -13.38 -11.17 10.72
C SER A 159 -14.75 -10.84 10.12
N TYR A 160 -15.01 -11.23 8.87
CA TYR A 160 -16.24 -10.90 8.16
C TYR A 160 -17.21 -12.09 8.21
N ASP A 161 -18.49 -11.78 8.37
CA ASP A 161 -19.59 -12.71 8.13
C ASP A 161 -20.37 -12.17 6.92
N TYR A 162 -20.24 -12.86 5.77
CA TYR A 162 -20.62 -12.33 4.46
C TYR A 162 -19.90 -11.01 4.11
N GLU A 163 -20.60 -9.88 4.12
CA GLU A 163 -20.05 -8.55 3.82
C GLU A 163 -19.87 -7.68 5.06
N ASP A 164 -20.43 -8.08 6.21
CA ASP A 164 -20.39 -7.31 7.44
C ASP A 164 -19.24 -7.76 8.34
N ILE A 165 -18.59 -6.79 9.00
CA ILE A 165 -17.58 -7.12 10.01
C ILE A 165 -18.23 -7.67 11.29
N TYR A 166 -17.88 -8.89 11.66
CA TYR A 166 -18.21 -9.43 12.98
C TYR A 166 -17.22 -8.89 14.01
N TRP A 167 -17.60 -7.79 14.67
CA TRP A 167 -16.71 -6.98 15.51
C TRP A 167 -16.01 -7.74 16.63
N GLU A 168 -16.70 -8.65 17.31
CA GLU A 168 -16.10 -9.46 18.38
C GLU A 168 -14.98 -10.35 17.85
N ARG A 169 -15.19 -10.94 16.66
CA ARG A 169 -14.19 -11.75 15.97
C ARG A 169 -13.03 -10.91 15.48
N PHE A 170 -13.29 -9.73 14.93
CA PHE A 170 -12.25 -8.78 14.55
C PHE A 170 -11.33 -8.43 15.73
N LEU A 171 -11.90 -8.02 16.87
CA LEU A 171 -11.14 -7.67 18.08
C LEU A 171 -10.34 -8.88 18.60
N GLN A 172 -10.93 -10.08 18.56
CA GLN A 172 -10.23 -11.30 18.92
C GLN A 172 -9.00 -11.53 18.04
N LEU A 173 -9.18 -11.51 16.72
CA LEU A 173 -8.10 -11.75 15.76
C LEU A 173 -7.01 -10.68 15.85
N GLN A 174 -7.40 -9.40 15.99
CA GLN A 174 -6.47 -8.30 16.22
C GLN A 174 -5.61 -8.55 17.47
N ALA A 175 -6.25 -8.92 18.59
CA ALA A 175 -5.54 -9.18 19.84
C ALA A 175 -4.61 -10.41 19.74
N GLU A 176 -4.97 -11.44 18.97
CA GLU A 176 -4.10 -12.60 18.70
C GLU A 176 -2.89 -12.20 17.84
N THR A 177 -3.12 -11.47 16.75
CA THR A 177 -2.09 -11.00 15.83
C THR A 177 -1.08 -10.09 16.53
N VAL A 178 -1.56 -9.13 17.32
CA VAL A 178 -0.70 -8.18 18.05
C VAL A 178 0.04 -8.84 19.22
N ARG A 179 -0.55 -9.84 19.90
CA ARG A 179 0.10 -10.54 21.02
C ARG A 179 1.41 -11.23 20.61
N GLY A 180 1.54 -11.63 19.35
CA GLY A 180 2.78 -12.22 18.81
C GLY A 180 3.89 -11.20 18.49
N LEU A 181 3.57 -9.91 18.46
CA LEU A 181 4.45 -8.86 17.94
C LEU A 181 4.79 -7.85 19.05
N ARG A 182 6.07 -7.66 19.33
CA ARG A 182 6.55 -6.54 20.17
C ARG A 182 6.48 -5.27 19.33
N LEU A 183 5.36 -4.55 19.39
CA LEU A 183 5.11 -3.40 18.52
C LEU A 183 5.35 -2.07 19.26
N PRO A 184 6.31 -1.25 18.82
CA PRO A 184 6.47 0.13 19.30
C PRO A 184 5.73 1.18 18.44
N LYS A 185 4.95 0.79 17.42
CA LYS A 185 4.45 1.67 16.34
C LYS A 185 2.93 1.77 16.26
N ARG A 186 2.44 2.87 15.69
CA ARG A 186 1.01 3.15 15.50
C ARG A 186 0.47 2.28 14.38
N ILE A 187 -0.15 1.17 14.75
CA ILE A 187 -0.84 0.26 13.85
C ILE A 187 -2.34 0.54 13.90
N MET A 188 -2.95 0.71 12.73
CA MET A 188 -4.38 0.83 12.55
C MET A 188 -4.91 -0.35 11.76
N PHE A 189 -6.03 -0.93 12.21
CA PHE A 189 -6.78 -1.92 11.46
C PHE A 189 -8.13 -1.32 11.08
N THR A 190 -8.53 -1.42 9.81
CA THR A 190 -9.74 -0.80 9.28
C THR A 190 -10.56 -1.78 8.44
N SER A 191 -11.88 -1.58 8.39
CA SER A 191 -12.85 -2.33 7.57
C SER A 191 -13.53 -1.43 6.53
N TYR A 192 -14.17 -2.02 5.51
CA TYR A 192 -14.87 -1.27 4.45
C TYR A 192 -16.03 -0.41 4.97
N ASP A 193 -16.69 -0.83 6.04
CA ASP A 193 -17.79 -0.07 6.68
C ASP A 193 -17.32 1.18 7.43
N LEU A 194 -16.00 1.31 7.60
CA LEU A 194 -15.37 2.49 8.15
C LEU A 194 -14.91 3.39 6.99
N GLU A 195 -15.87 3.98 6.26
CA GLU A 195 -15.62 5.37 5.86
C GLU A 195 -15.28 6.14 7.15
N PRO A 196 -14.34 7.10 7.12
CA PRO A 196 -14.06 7.94 8.27
C PRO A 196 -15.25 8.88 8.49
N SER A 197 -16.38 8.32 8.93
CA SER A 197 -17.42 9.10 9.54
C SER A 197 -16.77 9.75 10.77
N PRO A 198 -16.93 11.06 10.98
CA PRO A 198 -16.38 11.76 12.15
C PRO A 198 -16.85 11.16 13.49
N CYS A 199 -17.81 10.23 13.42
CA CYS A 199 -18.63 9.77 14.52
C CYS A 199 -18.13 8.47 15.16
N HIS A 200 -17.13 7.74 14.65
CA HIS A 200 -16.63 6.50 15.28
C HIS A 200 -15.11 6.47 15.53
N CYS A 201 -14.37 7.54 15.16
CA CYS A 201 -12.95 7.65 15.52
C CYS A 201 -12.70 7.84 17.04
N TRP A 202 -13.70 8.26 17.82
CA TRP A 202 -13.55 8.47 19.26
C TRP A 202 -13.63 7.18 20.09
N GLU A 203 -14.28 6.12 19.58
CA GLU A 203 -14.29 4.84 20.30
C GLU A 203 -12.99 4.05 20.09
N LEU A 204 -12.32 4.21 18.95
CA LEU A 204 -10.97 3.63 18.76
C LEU A 204 -9.89 4.41 19.51
N GLU A 205 -10.00 5.73 19.68
CA GLU A 205 -9.11 6.50 20.57
C GLU A 205 -9.25 6.09 22.05
N SER A 206 -10.45 5.66 22.47
CA SER A 206 -10.67 5.21 23.85
C SER A 206 -10.00 3.86 24.18
N TYR A 207 -9.71 3.05 23.16
CA TYR A 207 -8.89 1.83 23.24
C TYR A 207 -7.41 2.06 22.89
N MET A 208 -7.07 3.19 22.26
CA MET A 208 -5.69 3.69 22.14
C MET A 208 -5.15 4.26 23.47
N ARG A 209 -5.43 3.61 24.60
CA ARG A 209 -4.62 3.85 25.79
C ARG A 209 -3.22 3.34 25.48
N GLU A 210 -2.29 4.28 25.43
CA GLU A 210 -0.88 4.09 25.70
C GLU A 210 -0.69 2.81 26.54
N LEU A 211 -0.14 1.76 25.93
CA LEU A 211 0.42 0.68 26.74
C LEU A 211 1.43 1.35 27.67
N PRO A 212 1.27 1.21 28.99
CA PRO A 212 2.08 1.98 29.92
C PRO A 212 3.55 1.72 29.62
N THR A 213 4.29 2.79 29.36
CA THR A 213 5.75 2.83 29.49
C THR A 213 6.11 2.70 30.97
N GLN A 214 5.79 1.55 31.58
CA GLN A 214 6.34 1.23 32.89
C GLN A 214 7.69 0.58 32.67
N GLY A 215 8.71 1.43 32.81
CA GLY A 215 10.09 1.01 32.86
C GLY A 215 10.33 0.05 34.02
N TRP A 216 11.21 -0.90 33.77
CA TRP A 216 12.01 -1.55 34.80
C TRP A 216 13.41 -1.80 34.22
N LEU A 217 14.39 -1.44 35.05
CA LEU A 217 15.82 -1.74 34.94
C LEU A 217 16.08 -3.21 34.63
#